data_AF-A0A925D851-F1
#
_entry.id   AF-A0A925D851-F1
#
_cell.length_a   1.000
_cell.length_b   1.000
_cell.length_c   1.000
_cell.angle_alpha   90.00
_cell.angle_beta   90.00
_cell.angle_gamma   90.00
#
_symmetry.space_group_name_H-M   'P 1'
#
loop_
_entity.id
_entity.type
_entity.pdbx_description
1 polymer ?
#
loop_
_entity_poly.entity_id
_entity_poly.type
_entity_poly.pdbx_seq_one_letter_code
_entity_poly.pdbx_strand_id
1 'polypeptide(L)'
;CQTPLLPFAVPGYIDGIKFDEFGNPEWYDILPQHPGGQFGFAITGQPEHVPARFILHWFQLRRPGQHRGVPEFRSTLTVGASSRRFREATVASAETAADISVLLHTMFPPDEVDMVTPMTSVEFQKRMMLALPNGWGGNQMKAEHPNATYESFLKSQINETARPKSIPYNLAACDSSSYNYASGRLDHQTYFIALDVEREDANDLVLDPLFDLWWQEAVLAFGWDADPGQPPAHLWDWPKHPVADVVAENSAKDTRLRNGSTYPSQIYSEEGRDFEDELPKMAQDYGVSEVEMRQILLNALFNSQNQQAAMLSAQTQAQAAKAQQEQPQPEGVTSA
;
A
#
# COMPACT_ATOMS: atom_id res chain seq x y z
N CYS A 1 -17.29 7.74 17.61
CA CYS A 1 -18.60 8.22 17.15
C CYS A 1 -19.65 7.22 17.60
N GLN A 2 -20.40 7.51 18.67
CA GLN A 2 -21.59 6.74 18.99
C GLN A 2 -22.68 7.15 18.01
N THR A 3 -23.52 6.19 17.59
CA THR A 3 -24.70 6.50 16.77
C THR A 3 -25.55 7.51 17.53
N PRO A 4 -25.85 8.70 16.96
CA PRO A 4 -26.37 9.84 17.72
C PRO A 4 -27.69 9.60 18.47
N LEU A 5 -28.44 8.57 18.08
CA LEU A 5 -29.80 8.27 18.56
C LEU A 5 -29.92 6.93 19.29
N LEU A 6 -28.83 6.19 19.45
CA LEU A 6 -28.85 4.86 20.06
C LEU A 6 -28.89 5.00 21.59
N PRO A 7 -29.92 4.46 22.28
CA PRO A 7 -29.93 4.40 23.72
C PRO A 7 -28.70 3.64 24.22
N PHE A 8 -28.09 4.10 25.31
CA PHE A 8 -26.89 3.47 25.86
C PHE A 8 -27.15 2.00 26.21
N ALA A 9 -26.26 1.10 25.77
CA ALA A 9 -26.24 -0.32 26.12
C ALA A 9 -27.47 -1.15 25.73
N VAL A 10 -28.07 -0.89 24.56
CA VAL A 10 -29.06 -1.81 23.97
C VAL A 10 -28.38 -3.17 23.65
N PRO A 11 -28.89 -4.30 24.15
CA PRO A 11 -28.31 -5.62 23.87
C PRO A 11 -28.23 -5.93 22.38
N GLY A 12 -27.06 -6.41 21.94
CA GLY A 12 -26.81 -6.76 20.54
C GLY A 12 -26.85 -5.57 19.59
N TYR A 13 -26.71 -4.32 20.07
CA TYR A 13 -26.70 -3.14 19.21
C TYR A 13 -25.54 -2.24 19.59
N ILE A 14 -24.48 -2.29 18.79
CA ILE A 14 -23.20 -1.68 19.11
C ILE A 14 -22.84 -0.73 17.99
N ASP A 15 -22.76 0.57 18.33
CA ASP A 15 -22.08 1.55 17.48
C ASP A 15 -22.65 1.65 16.04
N GLY A 16 -23.97 1.41 15.90
CA GLY A 16 -24.68 1.48 14.62
C GLY A 16 -24.78 0.15 13.88
N ILE A 17 -24.42 -0.96 14.52
CA ILE A 17 -24.55 -2.31 13.96
C ILE A 17 -25.43 -3.14 14.89
N LYS A 18 -26.51 -3.71 14.35
CA LYS A 18 -27.34 -4.68 15.06
C LYS A 18 -26.83 -6.08 14.81
N PHE A 19 -26.74 -6.87 15.87
CA PHE A 19 -26.32 -8.26 15.85
C PHE A 19 -27.46 -9.20 16.30
N ASP A 20 -27.45 -10.41 15.76
CA ASP A 20 -28.28 -11.54 16.20
C ASP A 20 -27.74 -12.13 17.53
N GLU A 21 -28.36 -13.22 18.01
CA GLU A 21 -27.94 -13.93 19.22
C GLU A 21 -26.54 -14.57 19.09
N PHE A 22 -26.09 -14.83 17.86
CA PHE A 22 -24.81 -15.49 17.54
C PHE A 22 -23.69 -14.48 17.23
N GLY A 23 -23.98 -13.18 17.19
CA GLY A 23 -23.02 -12.13 16.89
C GLY A 23 -22.83 -11.82 15.40
N ASN A 24 -23.71 -12.31 14.53
CA ASN A 24 -23.72 -11.96 13.10
C ASN A 24 -24.45 -10.62 12.89
N PRO A 25 -23.96 -9.74 12.00
CA PRO A 25 -24.63 -8.48 11.71
C PRO A 25 -25.94 -8.70 10.96
N GLU A 26 -27.03 -8.11 11.44
CA GLU A 26 -28.35 -8.14 10.79
C GLU A 26 -28.57 -6.90 9.90
N TRP A 27 -28.24 -5.71 10.41
CA TRP A 27 -28.29 -4.44 9.68
C TRP A 27 -27.33 -3.41 10.26
N TYR A 28 -27.04 -2.40 9.44
CA TYR A 28 -26.23 -1.25 9.79
C TYR A 28 -27.04 0.03 9.68
N ASP A 29 -26.71 0.98 10.53
CA ASP A 29 -27.26 2.32 10.54
C ASP A 29 -26.41 3.24 9.67
N ILE A 30 -26.94 3.62 8.52
CA ILE A 30 -26.28 4.56 7.63
C ILE A 30 -27.01 5.90 7.70
N LEU A 31 -26.26 6.96 8.02
CA LEU A 31 -26.82 8.30 7.98
C LEU A 31 -26.83 8.78 6.52
N PRO A 32 -27.98 9.26 5.99
CA PRO A 32 -28.06 9.75 4.61
C PRO A 32 -27.21 11.02 4.39
N GLN A 33 -26.83 11.71 5.46
CA GLN A 33 -25.95 12.87 5.39
C GLN A 33 -24.94 12.88 6.54
N HIS A 34 -23.76 13.43 6.26
CA HIS A 34 -22.70 13.56 7.25
C HIS A 34 -23.18 14.42 8.44
N PRO A 35 -23.07 13.93 9.69
CA PRO A 35 -23.64 14.60 10.86
C PRO A 35 -23.00 15.97 11.14
N GLY A 36 -21.74 16.17 10.73
CA GLY A 36 -21.04 17.47 10.81
C GLY A 36 -21.17 18.34 9.55
N GLY A 37 -21.99 17.95 8.58
CA GLY A 37 -22.23 18.74 7.36
C GLY A 37 -23.18 19.91 7.60
N GLN A 38 -23.18 20.89 6.70
CA GLN A 38 -23.98 22.12 6.82
C GLN A 38 -25.50 21.89 6.95
N PHE A 39 -25.99 20.75 6.44
CA PHE A 39 -27.40 20.32 6.55
C PHE A 39 -27.63 19.20 7.57
N GLY A 40 -26.58 18.70 8.23
CA GLY A 40 -26.65 17.56 9.17
C GLY A 40 -27.43 17.85 10.45
N PHE A 41 -27.61 19.13 10.80
CA PHE A 41 -28.44 19.57 11.93
C PHE A 41 -29.94 19.71 11.59
N ALA A 42 -30.30 19.83 10.31
CA ALA A 42 -31.67 20.14 9.87
C ALA A 42 -32.51 18.89 9.57
N ILE A 43 -31.85 17.79 9.18
CA ILE A 43 -32.49 16.48 9.03
C ILE A 43 -32.37 15.79 10.38
N THR A 44 -33.50 15.40 10.99
CA THR A 44 -33.51 14.46 12.11
C THR A 44 -32.58 13.31 11.74
N GLY A 45 -31.45 13.15 12.43
CA GLY A 45 -30.39 12.18 12.15
C GLY A 45 -30.81 10.72 12.37
N GLN A 46 -32.01 10.38 11.92
CA GLN A 46 -32.59 9.05 11.80
C GLN A 46 -31.71 8.28 10.81
N PRO A 47 -31.01 7.23 11.26
CA PRO A 47 -30.28 6.38 10.36
C PRO A 47 -31.24 5.58 9.49
N GLU A 48 -30.84 5.33 8.25
CA GLU A 48 -31.45 4.31 7.40
C GLU A 48 -30.89 2.95 7.82
N HIS A 49 -31.78 1.98 8.06
CA HIS A 49 -31.38 0.61 8.36
C HIS A 49 -31.13 -0.13 7.05
N VAL A 50 -29.86 -0.39 6.76
CA VAL A 50 -29.44 -1.14 5.58
C VAL A 50 -29.12 -2.58 6.01
N PRO A 51 -29.80 -3.60 5.46
CA PRO A 51 -29.51 -5.00 5.75
C PRO A 51 -28.04 -5.36 5.54
N ALA A 52 -27.47 -6.18 6.42
CA ALA A 52 -26.05 -6.55 6.37
C ALA A 52 -25.61 -7.19 5.06
N ARG A 53 -26.53 -7.88 4.35
CA ARG A 53 -26.27 -8.45 3.02
C ARG A 53 -25.85 -7.43 1.96
N PHE A 54 -26.14 -6.14 2.17
CA PHE A 54 -25.79 -5.07 1.23
C PHE A 54 -24.55 -4.28 1.66
N ILE A 55 -23.84 -4.74 2.69
CA ILE A 55 -22.71 -4.02 3.28
C ILE A 55 -21.53 -4.96 3.42
N LEU A 56 -20.43 -4.56 2.77
CA LEU A 56 -19.12 -5.17 2.95
C LEU A 56 -18.35 -4.32 3.97
N HIS A 57 -18.26 -4.80 5.21
CA HIS A 57 -17.62 -4.09 6.31
C HIS A 57 -16.15 -4.53 6.45
N TRP A 58 -15.28 -3.91 5.66
CA TRP A 58 -13.85 -4.21 5.66
C TRP A 58 -13.11 -3.51 6.80
N PHE A 59 -12.54 -4.29 7.72
CA PHE A 59 -11.63 -3.80 8.74
C PHE A 59 -10.77 -4.92 9.32
N GLN A 60 -9.58 -4.56 9.82
CA GLN A 60 -8.70 -5.52 10.48
C GLN A 60 -9.21 -5.88 11.89
N LEU A 61 -9.71 -7.11 12.05
CA LEU A 61 -10.09 -7.67 13.34
C LEU A 61 -8.84 -8.10 14.13
N ARG A 62 -8.48 -7.34 15.18
CA ARG A 62 -7.32 -7.63 16.03
C ARG A 62 -7.67 -8.33 17.34
N ARG A 63 -8.93 -8.22 17.77
CA ARG A 63 -9.42 -8.78 19.03
C ARG A 63 -10.80 -9.42 18.82
N PRO A 64 -11.09 -10.56 19.47
CA PRO A 64 -12.45 -11.09 19.49
C PRO A 64 -13.45 -10.05 20.01
N GLY A 65 -14.59 -9.91 19.34
CA GLY A 65 -15.63 -8.92 19.68
C GLY A 65 -15.30 -7.47 19.27
N GLN A 66 -14.26 -7.24 18.47
CA GLN A 66 -14.02 -5.93 17.86
C GLN A 66 -15.00 -5.73 16.69
N HIS A 67 -15.91 -4.76 16.84
CA HIS A 67 -16.92 -4.45 15.82
C HIS A 67 -16.55 -3.25 14.93
N ARG A 68 -15.36 -2.68 15.10
CA ARG A 68 -14.86 -1.52 14.34
C ARG A 68 -13.37 -1.62 14.08
N GLY A 69 -12.94 -1.14 12.93
CA GLY A 69 -11.52 -0.95 12.64
C GLY A 69 -10.86 0.05 13.59
N VAL A 70 -9.63 -0.24 13.99
CA VAL A 70 -8.74 0.76 14.60
C VAL A 70 -7.99 1.43 13.45
N PRO A 71 -7.98 2.78 13.35
CA PRO A 71 -7.21 3.46 12.32
C PRO A 71 -5.75 3.01 12.35
N GLU A 72 -5.16 2.76 11.18
CA GLU A 72 -3.84 2.14 11.08
C GLU A 72 -2.73 3.02 11.68
N PHE A 73 -2.86 4.33 11.54
CA PHE A 73 -1.94 5.33 12.11
C PHE A 73 -2.24 5.69 13.57
N ARG A 74 -3.09 4.91 14.27
CA ARG A 74 -3.54 5.25 15.64
C ARG A 74 -2.37 5.44 16.62
N SER A 75 -1.30 4.64 16.48
CA SER A 75 -0.13 4.66 17.35
C SER A 75 0.72 5.92 17.17
N THR A 76 0.64 6.61 16.02
CA THR A 76 1.51 7.74 15.68
C THR A 76 0.77 9.07 15.59
N LEU A 77 -0.52 9.12 15.96
CA LEU A 77 -1.32 10.37 15.93
C LEU A 77 -0.70 11.52 16.74
N THR A 78 -0.01 11.23 17.85
CA THR A 78 0.64 12.24 18.69
C THR A 78 1.88 12.84 18.02
N VAL A 79 2.55 12.08 17.14
CA VAL A 79 3.79 12.46 16.44
C VAL A 79 3.55 13.63 15.49
N GLY A 80 2.41 13.63 14.78
CA GLY A 80 2.01 14.74 13.92
C GLY A 80 1.73 16.01 14.72
N ALA A 81 1.09 15.89 15.88
CA ALA A 81 0.80 17.01 16.77
C ALA A 81 2.07 17.64 17.36
N SER A 82 3.03 16.82 17.79
CA SER A 82 4.32 17.32 18.29
C SER A 82 5.15 17.97 17.19
N SER A 83 5.18 17.38 15.99
CA SER A 83 5.85 17.95 14.81
C SER A 83 5.31 19.34 14.45
N ARG A 84 3.98 19.49 14.41
CA ARG A 84 3.33 20.79 14.17
C ARG A 84 3.73 21.83 15.21
N ARG A 85 3.63 21.49 16.51
CA ARG A 85 3.99 22.40 17.61
C ARG A 85 5.45 22.81 17.56
N PHE A 86 6.33 21.88 17.24
CA PHE A 86 7.76 22.15 17.12
C PHE A 86 8.04 23.11 15.96
N ARG A 87 7.45 22.87 14.78
CA ARG A 87 7.56 23.79 13.64
C ARG A 87 7.06 25.20 13.98
N GLU A 88 5.89 25.32 14.60
CA GLU A 88 5.33 26.61 15.01
C GLU A 88 6.24 27.32 16.01
N ALA A 89 6.79 26.59 17.00
CA ALA A 89 7.73 27.15 17.97
C ALA A 89 9.06 27.60 17.34
N THR A 90 9.60 26.83 16.39
CA THR A 90 10.82 27.19 15.67
C THR A 90 10.62 28.46 14.83
N VAL A 91 9.49 28.57 14.13
CA VAL A 91 9.14 29.78 13.37
C VAL A 91 8.97 30.97 14.30
N ALA A 92 8.19 30.83 15.38
CA ALA A 92 7.97 31.90 16.36
C ALA A 92 9.28 32.36 17.03
N SER A 93 10.19 31.43 17.32
CA SER A 93 11.51 31.76 17.86
C SER A 93 12.38 32.50 16.84
N ALA A 94 12.34 32.10 15.57
CA ALA A 94 13.10 32.77 14.51
C ALA A 94 12.56 34.19 14.26
N GLU A 95 11.24 34.36 14.26
CA GLU A 95 10.58 35.67 14.19
C GLU A 95 10.94 36.55 15.38
N THR A 96 10.90 36.00 16.60
CA THR A 96 11.24 36.73 17.83
C THR A 96 12.70 37.19 17.83
N ALA A 97 13.65 36.34 17.41
CA ALA A 97 15.05 36.74 17.31
C ALA A 97 15.31 37.73 16.16
N ALA A 98 14.54 37.66 15.07
CA ALA A 98 14.60 38.67 14.01
C ALA A 98 14.02 40.02 14.46
N ASP A 99 13.04 40.00 15.36
CA ASP A 99 12.38 41.19 15.90
C ASP A 99 13.15 41.82 17.08
N ILE A 100 13.74 41.03 17.97
CA ILE A 100 14.49 41.51 19.14
C ILE A 100 15.95 41.76 18.75
N SER A 101 16.26 43.02 18.47
CA SER A 101 17.58 43.42 17.96
C SER A 101 18.68 43.47 19.04
N VAL A 102 18.41 44.01 20.24
CA VAL A 102 19.45 44.21 21.28
C VAL A 102 18.83 44.20 22.68
N LEU A 103 19.34 43.34 23.57
CA LEU A 103 19.15 43.43 25.02
C LEU A 103 20.24 44.35 25.60
N LEU A 104 19.80 45.36 26.32
CA LEU A 104 20.64 46.38 26.93
C LEU A 104 21.04 45.97 28.34
N HIS A 105 22.34 45.86 28.63
CA HIS A 105 22.86 45.66 29.99
C HIS A 105 23.89 46.72 30.36
N THR A 106 23.83 47.26 31.57
CA THR A 106 24.80 48.25 32.07
C THR A 106 26.01 47.56 32.71
N MET A 107 27.21 48.08 32.47
CA MET A 107 28.46 47.57 33.08
C MET A 107 28.96 48.44 34.26
N PHE A 108 28.15 49.40 34.73
CA PHE A 108 28.52 50.32 35.82
C PHE A 108 28.43 49.66 37.21
N PRO A 109 29.28 50.06 38.18
CA PRO A 109 29.11 49.71 39.60
C PRO A 109 27.76 50.23 40.13
N PRO A 110 27.16 49.60 41.16
CA PRO A 110 25.79 49.86 41.60
C PRO A 110 25.49 51.30 42.05
N ASP A 111 26.51 52.11 42.34
CA ASP A 111 26.38 53.38 43.06
C ASP A 111 26.27 54.62 42.14
N GLU A 112 26.43 54.49 40.82
CA GLU A 112 26.40 55.61 39.85
C GLU A 112 25.36 55.41 38.72
N VAL A 113 24.31 54.63 38.96
CA VAL A 113 23.29 54.36 37.93
C VAL A 113 22.00 55.12 38.26
N ASP A 114 21.53 55.96 37.34
CA ASP A 114 20.13 56.41 37.35
C ASP A 114 19.26 55.15 37.23
N MET A 115 18.39 54.92 38.23
CA MET A 115 17.52 53.74 38.25
C MET A 115 16.57 53.78 37.07
N VAL A 116 16.93 53.08 35.99
CA VAL A 116 15.99 52.75 34.94
C VAL A 116 14.94 51.84 35.57
N THR A 117 13.69 52.29 35.58
CA THR A 117 12.58 51.49 36.10
C THR A 117 12.57 50.14 35.38
N PRO A 118 12.54 49.00 36.10
CA PRO A 118 12.45 47.69 35.47
C PRO A 118 11.30 47.67 34.46
N MET A 119 11.54 47.15 33.25
CA MET A 119 10.57 47.09 32.14
C MET A 119 10.30 48.42 31.40
N THR A 120 11.18 49.42 31.49
CA THR A 120 11.07 50.61 30.63
C THR A 120 11.25 50.23 29.15
N SER A 121 10.18 50.37 28.36
CA SER A 121 10.19 50.08 26.93
C SER A 121 10.74 51.27 26.14
N VAL A 122 11.82 51.06 25.38
CA VAL A 122 12.25 51.99 24.34
C VAL A 122 11.59 51.57 23.03
N GLU A 123 11.03 52.50 22.27
CA GLU A 123 10.40 52.19 20.99
C GLU A 123 11.48 51.85 19.95
N PHE A 124 11.51 50.60 19.51
CA PHE A 124 12.49 50.10 18.55
C PHE A 124 11.85 49.96 17.17
N GLN A 125 12.50 50.53 16.14
CA GLN A 125 12.18 50.20 14.75
C GLN A 125 12.92 48.92 14.34
N LYS A 126 12.17 47.94 13.82
CA LYS A 126 12.69 46.64 13.38
C LYS A 126 13.81 46.82 12.35
N ARG A 127 14.86 45.99 12.42
CA ARG A 127 15.97 45.93 11.44
C ARG A 127 16.83 47.20 11.33
N MET A 128 17.00 47.93 12.43
CA MET A 128 17.93 49.08 12.49
C MET A 128 19.14 48.80 13.37
N MET A 129 20.30 49.32 12.96
CA MET A 129 21.51 49.32 13.78
C MET A 129 21.50 50.56 14.68
N LEU A 130 21.48 50.35 16.00
CA LEU A 130 21.39 51.43 16.98
C LEU A 130 22.73 51.62 17.69
N ALA A 131 23.13 52.89 17.84
CA ALA A 131 24.25 53.25 18.71
C ALA A 131 23.79 53.18 20.17
N LEU A 132 24.58 52.51 21.01
CA LEU A 132 24.27 52.31 22.42
C LEU A 132 24.86 53.46 23.26
N PRO A 133 24.18 53.92 24.33
CA PRO A 133 24.76 54.87 25.26
C PRO A 133 26.05 54.34 25.91
N ASN A 134 26.97 55.24 26.25
CA ASN A 134 28.26 54.88 26.82
C ASN A 134 28.11 54.04 28.11
N GLY A 135 28.81 52.91 28.20
CA GLY A 135 28.75 51.97 29.33
C GLY A 135 27.62 50.93 29.28
N TRP A 136 26.80 50.91 28.22
CA TRP A 136 25.83 49.87 27.94
C TRP A 136 26.37 48.85 26.94
N GLY A 137 26.38 47.57 27.32
CA GLY A 137 26.63 46.46 26.42
C GLY A 137 25.33 46.04 25.73
N GLY A 138 25.41 45.83 24.42
CA GLY A 138 24.32 45.27 23.65
C GLY A 138 24.56 43.79 23.43
N ASN A 139 23.66 42.94 23.92
CA ASN A 139 23.67 41.53 23.58
C ASN A 139 22.49 41.25 22.65
N GLN A 140 22.76 40.76 21.44
CA GLN A 140 21.69 40.33 20.55
C GLN A 140 21.08 39.05 21.13
N MET A 141 19.75 38.98 21.22
CA MET A 141 19.09 37.72 21.54
C MET A 141 19.36 36.75 20.39
N LYS A 142 20.28 35.82 20.60
CA LYS A 142 20.51 34.73 19.66
C LYS A 142 19.38 33.73 19.84
N ALA A 143 18.65 33.43 18.76
CA ALA A 143 17.85 32.20 18.72
C ALA A 143 18.83 31.02 18.74
N GLU A 144 19.13 30.48 19.93
CA GLU A 144 19.98 29.30 20.11
C GLU A 144 19.23 27.98 19.88
N HIS A 145 17.96 28.04 19.44
CA HIS A 145 17.20 26.86 19.05
C HIS A 145 17.78 26.24 17.76
N PRO A 146 17.91 24.90 17.71
CA PRO A 146 18.95 24.31 16.89
C PRO A 146 18.57 24.28 15.40
N ASN A 147 19.27 25.07 14.58
CA ASN A 147 19.12 25.05 13.13
C ASN A 147 19.68 23.77 12.48
N ALA A 148 20.66 23.10 13.11
CA ALA A 148 21.30 21.90 12.54
C ALA A 148 20.57 20.59 12.85
N THR A 149 19.74 20.52 13.90
CA THR A 149 19.02 19.29 14.29
C THR A 149 17.52 19.33 13.96
N TYR A 150 17.02 20.43 13.41
CA TYR A 150 15.62 20.54 12.98
C TYR A 150 15.29 19.51 11.90
N GLU A 151 16.17 19.36 10.90
CA GLU A 151 16.00 18.39 9.83
C GLU A 151 16.02 16.95 10.36
N SER A 152 16.99 16.59 11.20
CA SER A 152 17.08 15.23 11.76
C SER A 152 15.88 14.87 12.63
N PHE A 153 15.35 15.83 13.39
CA PHE A 153 14.11 15.65 14.15
C PHE A 153 12.91 15.41 13.22
N LEU A 154 12.71 16.25 12.19
CA LEU A 154 11.61 16.05 11.24
C LEU A 154 11.71 14.71 10.50
N LYS A 155 12.92 14.31 10.09
CA LYS A 155 13.16 13.00 9.46
C LYS A 155 12.77 11.86 10.40
N SER A 156 13.12 11.96 11.69
CA SER A 156 12.71 10.99 12.71
C SER A 156 11.18 10.94 12.87
N GLN A 157 10.50 12.09 12.93
CA GLN A 157 9.04 12.15 13.07
C GLN A 157 8.30 11.55 11.86
N ILE A 158 8.79 11.81 10.64
CA ILE A 158 8.21 11.23 9.41
C ILE A 158 8.36 9.71 9.44
N ASN A 159 9.56 9.23 9.75
CA ASN A 159 9.83 7.78 9.83
C ASN A 159 8.97 7.12 10.91
N GLU A 160 8.84 7.73 12.08
CA GLU A 160 7.96 7.22 13.14
C GLU A 160 6.50 7.14 12.69
N THR A 161 6.01 8.17 11.99
CA THR A 161 4.63 8.21 11.49
C THR A 161 4.34 7.14 10.44
N ALA A 162 5.33 6.78 9.62
CA ALA A 162 5.24 5.83 8.51
C ALA A 162 5.28 4.36 8.94
N ARG A 163 5.87 4.07 10.11
CA ARG A 163 6.06 2.71 10.66
C ARG A 163 4.81 1.83 10.75
N PRO A 164 3.62 2.31 11.15
CA PRO A 164 2.44 1.45 11.30
C PRO A 164 2.02 0.75 10.00
N LYS A 165 2.37 1.31 8.84
CA LYS A 165 2.11 0.75 7.52
C LYS A 165 3.36 0.19 6.84
N SER A 166 4.43 -0.01 7.61
CA SER A 166 5.73 -0.47 7.08
C SER A 166 6.26 0.39 5.92
N ILE A 167 5.86 1.67 5.85
CA ILE A 167 6.26 2.57 4.77
C ILE A 167 7.70 3.02 5.05
N PRO A 168 8.65 2.81 4.13
CA PRO A 168 10.03 3.26 4.29
C PRO A 168 10.13 4.78 4.14
N TYR A 169 11.17 5.37 4.75
CA TYR A 169 11.33 6.83 4.80
C TYR A 169 11.33 7.48 3.42
N ASN A 170 12.00 6.88 2.43
CA ASN A 170 12.07 7.42 1.08
C ASN A 170 10.68 7.59 0.42
N LEU A 171 9.75 6.67 0.68
CA LEU A 171 8.38 6.73 0.18
C LEU A 171 7.53 7.71 1.01
N ALA A 172 7.71 7.72 2.34
CA ALA A 172 6.97 8.61 3.23
C ALA A 172 7.34 10.10 3.07
N ALA A 173 8.63 10.39 2.88
CA ALA A 173 9.16 11.74 2.71
C ALA A 173 9.27 12.18 1.25
N CYS A 174 9.06 11.26 0.30
CA CYS A 174 9.36 11.45 -1.13
C CYS A 174 10.81 11.92 -1.36
N ASP A 175 11.76 11.45 -0.56
CA ASP A 175 13.15 11.88 -0.55
C ASP A 175 14.10 10.67 -0.58
N SER A 176 14.83 10.51 -1.69
CA SER A 176 15.83 9.46 -1.88
C SER A 176 17.27 10.00 -1.83
N SER A 177 17.50 11.21 -1.32
CA SER A 177 18.84 11.84 -1.31
C SER A 177 19.90 11.04 -0.51
N SER A 178 19.49 10.37 0.57
CA SER A 178 20.36 9.52 1.39
C SER A 178 20.39 8.05 0.95
N TYR A 179 19.70 7.71 -0.13
CA TYR A 179 19.51 6.33 -0.58
C TYR A 179 20.43 6.02 -1.76
N ASN A 180 21.01 4.82 -1.74
CA ASN A 180 21.50 4.20 -2.97
C ASN A 180 20.44 3.24 -3.51
N TYR A 181 20.63 2.78 -4.74
CA TYR A 181 19.65 1.95 -5.42
C TYR A 181 19.36 0.62 -4.70
N ALA A 182 20.40 -0.04 -4.21
CA ALA A 182 20.28 -1.33 -3.52
C ALA A 182 19.57 -1.19 -2.16
N SER A 183 19.86 -0.12 -1.41
CA SER A 183 19.19 0.15 -0.14
C SER A 183 17.72 0.52 -0.33
N GLY A 184 17.38 1.27 -1.38
CA GLY A 184 15.98 1.57 -1.71
C GLY A 184 15.17 0.30 -1.99
N ARG A 185 15.73 -0.64 -2.76
CA ARG A 185 15.07 -1.92 -3.06
C ARG A 185 14.87 -2.78 -1.82
N LEU A 186 15.84 -2.83 -0.91
CA LEU A 186 15.73 -3.62 0.32
C LEU A 186 14.60 -3.09 1.21
N ASP A 187 14.54 -1.77 1.38
CA ASP A 187 13.55 -1.12 2.24
C ASP A 187 12.11 -1.27 1.70
N HIS A 188 11.94 -1.26 0.37
CA HIS A 188 10.63 -1.43 -0.27
C HIS A 188 10.02 -2.83 -0.08
N GLN A 189 10.84 -3.87 0.15
CA GLN A 189 10.34 -5.25 0.28
C GLN A 189 9.36 -5.41 1.44
N THR A 190 9.64 -4.80 2.60
CA THR A 190 8.78 -4.92 3.78
C THR A 190 7.44 -4.24 3.55
N TYR A 191 7.44 -3.11 2.83
CA TYR A 191 6.22 -2.40 2.46
C TYR A 191 5.37 -3.20 1.48
N PHE A 192 5.97 -3.77 0.45
CA PHE A 192 5.26 -4.58 -0.54
C PHE A 192 4.65 -5.84 0.06
N ILE A 193 5.36 -6.53 0.96
CA ILE A 193 4.81 -7.68 1.69
C ILE A 193 3.57 -7.26 2.51
N ALA A 194 3.62 -6.12 3.19
CA ALA A 194 2.46 -5.62 3.93
C ALA A 194 1.29 -5.27 2.99
N LEU A 195 1.57 -4.70 1.83
CA LEU A 195 0.55 -4.39 0.82
C LEU A 195 -0.10 -5.65 0.25
N ASP A 196 0.67 -6.71 0.03
CA ASP A 196 0.15 -7.98 -0.47
C ASP A 196 -0.78 -8.65 0.55
N VAL A 197 -0.45 -8.58 1.85
CA VAL A 197 -1.36 -9.05 2.92
C VAL A 197 -2.67 -8.28 2.91
N GLU A 198 -2.64 -6.96 2.68
CA GLU A 198 -3.86 -6.14 2.60
C GLU A 198 -4.67 -6.41 1.35
N ARG A 199 -4.01 -6.73 0.23
CA ARG A 199 -4.68 -7.15 -1.01
C ARG A 199 -5.40 -8.47 -0.83
N GLU A 200 -4.76 -9.46 -0.19
CA GLU A 200 -5.42 -10.73 0.10
C GLU A 200 -6.58 -10.57 1.10
N ASP A 201 -6.42 -9.75 2.13
CA ASP A 201 -7.53 -9.43 3.05
C ASP A 201 -8.70 -8.74 2.31
N ALA A 202 -8.41 -7.90 1.32
CA ALA A 202 -9.43 -7.29 0.47
C ALA A 202 -10.09 -8.31 -0.48
N ASN A 203 -9.32 -9.26 -1.02
CA ASN A 203 -9.84 -10.34 -1.85
C ASN A 203 -10.89 -11.14 -1.05
N ASP A 204 -10.48 -11.68 0.10
CA ASP A 204 -11.30 -12.55 0.94
C ASP A 204 -12.55 -11.85 1.50
N LEU A 205 -12.42 -10.60 1.95
CA LEU A 205 -13.48 -9.90 2.69
C LEU A 205 -14.39 -9.04 1.82
N VAL A 206 -13.94 -8.63 0.64
CA VAL A 206 -14.65 -7.65 -0.21
C VAL A 206 -14.85 -8.17 -1.61
N LEU A 207 -13.78 -8.55 -2.31
CA LEU A 207 -13.86 -8.84 -3.74
C LEU A 207 -14.56 -10.18 -4.01
N ASP A 208 -14.24 -11.24 -3.27
CA ASP A 208 -14.86 -12.56 -3.45
C ASP A 208 -16.37 -12.50 -3.11
N PRO A 209 -16.82 -11.95 -1.96
CA PRO A 209 -18.26 -11.83 -1.67
C PRO A 209 -18.99 -10.94 -2.68
N LEU A 210 -18.33 -9.90 -3.20
CA LEU A 210 -18.90 -9.04 -4.23
C LEU A 210 -19.04 -9.77 -5.56
N PHE A 211 -18.04 -10.57 -5.94
CA PHE A 211 -18.07 -11.37 -7.15
C PHE A 211 -19.12 -12.46 -7.08
N ASP A 212 -19.27 -13.14 -5.94
CA ASP A 212 -20.31 -14.13 -5.71
C ASP A 212 -21.71 -13.54 -5.92
N LEU A 213 -21.96 -12.34 -5.37
CA LEU A 213 -23.21 -11.63 -5.56
C LEU A 213 -23.40 -11.21 -7.02
N TRP A 214 -22.35 -10.65 -7.64
CA TRP A 214 -22.40 -10.26 -9.05
C TRP A 214 -22.68 -11.45 -9.96
N TRP A 215 -22.06 -12.61 -9.71
CA TRP A 215 -22.26 -13.83 -10.46
C TRP A 215 -23.70 -14.32 -10.36
N GLN A 216 -24.25 -14.37 -9.14
CA GLN A 216 -25.64 -14.75 -8.92
C GLN A 216 -26.60 -13.87 -9.72
N GLU A 217 -26.43 -12.55 -9.64
CA GLU A 217 -27.26 -11.59 -10.36
C GLU A 217 -27.05 -11.69 -11.88
N ALA A 218 -25.81 -11.90 -12.34
CA ALA A 218 -25.49 -12.02 -13.76
C ALA A 218 -26.13 -13.28 -14.37
N VAL A 219 -26.03 -14.43 -13.71
CA VAL A 219 -26.65 -15.68 -14.20
C VAL A 219 -28.17 -15.52 -14.29
N LEU A 220 -28.80 -14.92 -13.27
CA LEU A 220 -30.25 -14.70 -13.25
C LEU A 220 -30.71 -13.66 -14.28
N ALA A 221 -29.95 -12.58 -14.47
CA ALA A 221 -30.31 -11.49 -15.37
C ALA A 221 -30.05 -11.83 -16.84
N PHE A 222 -28.94 -12.51 -17.15
CA PHE A 222 -28.54 -12.87 -18.51
C PHE A 222 -29.02 -14.27 -18.93
N GLY A 223 -29.51 -15.09 -17.98
CA GLY A 223 -30.01 -16.44 -18.26
C GLY A 223 -28.91 -17.40 -18.72
N TRP A 224 -27.71 -17.27 -18.14
CA TRP A 224 -26.59 -18.17 -18.44
C TRP A 224 -26.90 -19.59 -17.96
N ASP A 225 -26.46 -20.60 -18.73
CA ASP A 225 -26.55 -22.02 -18.35
C ASP A 225 -25.44 -22.37 -17.34
N ALA A 226 -25.52 -21.74 -16.18
CA ALA A 226 -24.62 -21.94 -15.06
C ALA A 226 -25.40 -21.92 -13.74
N ASP A 227 -24.83 -22.52 -12.70
CA ASP A 227 -25.43 -22.47 -11.37
C ASP A 227 -25.15 -21.09 -10.72
N PRO A 228 -26.17 -20.30 -10.36
CA PRO A 228 -25.98 -19.05 -9.63
C PRO A 228 -25.23 -19.26 -8.31
N GLY A 229 -25.38 -20.42 -7.67
CA GLY A 229 -24.76 -20.72 -6.37
C GLY A 229 -23.29 -21.16 -6.46
N GLN A 230 -22.75 -21.37 -7.66
CA GLN A 230 -21.37 -21.81 -7.86
C GLN A 230 -20.64 -20.89 -8.84
N PRO A 231 -20.02 -19.82 -8.33
CA PRO A 231 -19.15 -18.98 -9.14
C PRO A 231 -17.95 -19.79 -9.64
N PRO A 232 -17.49 -19.53 -10.88
CA PRO A 232 -16.29 -20.17 -11.40
C PRO A 232 -15.06 -19.78 -10.57
N ALA A 233 -14.03 -20.63 -10.63
CA ALA A 233 -12.73 -20.30 -10.06
C ALA A 233 -12.20 -19.01 -10.71
N HIS A 234 -11.85 -18.04 -9.88
CA HIS A 234 -11.39 -16.73 -10.30
C HIS A 234 -10.15 -16.34 -9.49
N LEU A 235 -9.46 -15.30 -9.96
CA LEU A 235 -8.31 -14.71 -9.30
C LEU A 235 -8.31 -13.20 -9.58
N TRP A 236 -7.77 -12.43 -8.64
CA TRP A 236 -7.71 -10.97 -8.76
C TRP A 236 -6.33 -10.52 -9.21
N ASP A 237 -6.30 -9.84 -10.36
CA ASP A 237 -5.07 -9.27 -10.91
C ASP A 237 -4.74 -7.93 -10.22
N TRP A 238 -3.84 -8.00 -9.25
CA TRP A 238 -3.28 -6.80 -8.64
C TRP A 238 -2.02 -6.33 -9.39
N PRO A 239 -1.83 -5.01 -9.58
CA PRO A 239 -0.62 -4.51 -10.22
C PRO A 239 0.63 -4.97 -9.48
N LYS A 240 1.57 -5.55 -10.24
CA LYS A 240 2.86 -5.96 -9.72
C LYS A 240 3.65 -4.78 -9.15
N HIS A 241 4.37 -5.04 -8.06
CA HIS A 241 5.28 -4.05 -7.48
C HIS A 241 6.41 -3.73 -8.45
N PRO A 242 6.74 -2.45 -8.66
CA PRO A 242 7.77 -2.05 -9.61
C PRO A 242 9.12 -2.64 -9.19
N VAL A 243 9.77 -3.33 -10.14
CA VAL A 243 11.10 -3.88 -9.94
C VAL A 243 12.13 -2.93 -10.54
N ALA A 244 13.21 -2.78 -9.81
CA ALA A 244 14.32 -1.91 -10.15
C ALA A 244 15.07 -2.37 -11.42
N ASP A 245 15.40 -3.66 -11.54
CA ASP A 245 16.16 -4.20 -12.67
C ASP A 245 15.26 -5.04 -13.57
N VAL A 246 14.73 -4.40 -14.61
CA VAL A 246 13.86 -5.01 -15.61
C VAL A 246 14.59 -6.11 -16.40
N VAL A 247 15.91 -5.99 -16.59
CA VAL A 247 16.69 -6.97 -17.37
C VAL A 247 16.85 -8.26 -16.56
N ALA A 248 17.26 -8.14 -15.30
CA ALA A 248 17.38 -9.30 -14.42
C ALA A 248 16.02 -10.00 -14.22
N GLU A 249 14.94 -9.22 -14.10
CA GLU A 249 13.59 -9.77 -14.00
C GLU A 249 13.16 -10.51 -15.28
N ASN A 250 13.37 -9.92 -16.45
CA ASN A 250 13.03 -10.57 -17.73
C ASN A 250 13.84 -11.85 -17.95
N SER A 251 15.12 -11.86 -17.57
CA SER A 251 15.94 -13.08 -17.61
C SER A 251 15.43 -14.15 -16.63
N ALA A 252 14.96 -13.74 -15.45
CA ALA A 252 14.33 -14.66 -14.50
C ALA A 252 13.00 -15.20 -15.05
N LYS A 253 12.15 -14.36 -15.66
CA LYS A 253 10.90 -14.76 -16.33
C LYS A 253 11.17 -15.77 -17.45
N ASP A 254 12.14 -15.50 -18.34
CA ASP A 254 12.54 -16.44 -19.40
C ASP A 254 13.01 -17.78 -18.83
N THR A 255 13.82 -17.75 -17.77
CA THR A 255 14.27 -18.98 -17.09
C THR A 255 13.10 -19.75 -16.48
N ARG A 256 12.15 -19.05 -15.85
CA ARG A 256 10.96 -19.64 -15.22
C ARG A 256 9.95 -20.20 -16.22
N LEU A 257 9.85 -19.59 -17.39
CA LEU A 257 9.06 -20.11 -18.49
C LEU A 257 9.68 -21.39 -19.08
N ARG A 258 11.00 -21.39 -19.31
CA ARG A 258 11.72 -22.53 -19.87
C ARG A 258 11.77 -23.74 -18.96
N ASN A 259 11.87 -23.53 -17.64
CA ASN A 259 11.86 -24.63 -16.67
C ASN A 259 10.44 -25.10 -16.30
N GLY A 260 9.39 -24.45 -16.81
CA GLY A 260 7.99 -24.78 -16.53
C GLY A 260 7.50 -24.42 -15.12
N SER A 261 8.27 -23.62 -14.37
CA SER A 261 7.87 -23.13 -13.03
C SER A 261 6.81 -22.03 -13.08
N THR A 262 6.64 -21.36 -14.22
CA THR A 262 5.58 -20.38 -14.50
C THR A 262 5.00 -20.62 -15.89
N TYR A 263 3.78 -20.11 -16.13
CA TYR A 263 3.09 -20.21 -17.41
C TYR A 263 2.75 -18.82 -17.97
N PRO A 264 2.50 -18.68 -19.29
CA PRO A 264 2.22 -17.38 -19.92
C PRO A 264 1.12 -16.58 -19.23
N SER A 265 -0.03 -17.19 -18.94
CA SER A 265 -1.15 -16.48 -18.30
C SER A 265 -0.79 -15.84 -16.96
N GLN A 266 0.09 -16.48 -16.17
CA GLN A 266 0.57 -15.90 -14.91
C GLN A 266 1.42 -14.64 -15.14
N ILE A 267 2.25 -14.61 -16.18
CA ILE A 267 3.11 -13.46 -16.49
C ILE A 267 2.28 -12.29 -17.04
N TYR A 268 1.28 -12.57 -17.86
CA TYR A 268 0.36 -11.54 -18.35
C TYR A 268 -0.49 -10.98 -17.20
N SER A 269 -1.00 -11.85 -16.32
CA SER A 269 -1.74 -11.47 -15.09
C SER A 269 -0.89 -10.57 -14.18
N GLU A 270 0.40 -10.89 -13.98
CA GLU A 270 1.35 -10.03 -13.25
C GLU A 270 1.46 -8.61 -13.85
N GLU A 271 1.25 -8.46 -15.17
CA GLU A 271 1.29 -7.18 -15.88
C GLU A 271 -0.09 -6.52 -15.99
N GLY A 272 -1.12 -7.11 -15.36
CA GLY A 272 -2.51 -6.64 -15.41
C GLY A 272 -3.17 -6.85 -16.77
N ARG A 273 -2.77 -7.89 -17.50
CA ARG A 273 -3.29 -8.25 -18.82
C ARG A 273 -3.79 -9.69 -18.80
N ASP A 274 -4.82 -9.98 -19.58
CA ASP A 274 -5.24 -11.36 -19.82
C ASP A 274 -4.53 -11.92 -21.06
N PHE A 275 -3.93 -13.10 -20.92
CA PHE A 275 -3.32 -13.81 -22.02
C PHE A 275 -4.33 -14.18 -23.11
N GLU A 276 -5.58 -14.51 -22.72
CA GLU A 276 -6.62 -14.88 -23.67
C GLU A 276 -7.10 -13.68 -24.52
N ASP A 277 -6.97 -12.46 -24.00
CA ASP A 277 -7.26 -11.23 -24.74
C ASP A 277 -6.08 -10.75 -25.61
N GLU A 278 -4.84 -11.01 -25.17
CA GLU A 278 -3.64 -10.60 -25.90
C GLU A 278 -3.29 -11.58 -27.04
N LEU A 279 -3.62 -12.86 -26.90
CA LEU A 279 -3.32 -13.87 -27.91
C LEU A 279 -3.95 -13.56 -29.29
N PRO A 280 -5.22 -13.14 -29.42
CA PRO A 280 -5.79 -12.75 -30.71
C PRO A 280 -5.08 -11.55 -31.34
N LYS A 281 -4.65 -10.58 -30.52
CA LYS A 281 -3.89 -9.40 -31.00
C LYS A 281 -2.52 -9.84 -31.53
N MET A 282 -1.82 -10.70 -30.80
CA MET A 282 -0.57 -11.31 -31.25
C MET A 282 -0.76 -12.08 -32.56
N ALA A 283 -1.81 -12.91 -32.64
CA ALA A 283 -2.11 -13.68 -33.84
C ALA A 283 -2.37 -12.78 -35.06
N GLN A 284 -3.10 -11.67 -34.86
CA GLN A 284 -3.33 -10.65 -35.88
C GLN A 284 -2.02 -9.98 -36.34
N ASP A 285 -1.15 -9.59 -35.41
CA ASP A 285 0.12 -8.92 -35.72
C ASP A 285 1.08 -9.84 -36.49
N TYR A 286 1.11 -11.14 -36.15
CA TYR A 286 1.93 -12.14 -36.83
C TYR A 286 1.25 -12.74 -38.07
N GLY A 287 -0.01 -12.41 -38.34
CA GLY A 287 -0.78 -12.92 -39.48
C GLY A 287 -1.05 -14.43 -39.45
N VAL A 288 -1.12 -15.02 -38.25
CA VAL A 288 -1.37 -16.45 -38.01
C VAL A 288 -2.71 -16.65 -37.32
N SER A 289 -3.25 -17.86 -37.35
CA SER A 289 -4.43 -18.18 -36.53
C SER A 289 -4.08 -18.29 -35.04
N GLU A 290 -5.07 -18.10 -34.15
CA GLU A 290 -4.86 -18.22 -32.69
C GLU A 290 -4.32 -19.60 -32.28
N VAL A 291 -4.80 -20.66 -32.92
CA VAL A 291 -4.37 -22.05 -32.66
C VAL A 291 -2.90 -22.23 -33.07
N GLU A 292 -2.52 -21.71 -34.24
CA GLU A 292 -1.13 -21.73 -34.70
C GLU A 292 -0.24 -20.88 -33.78
N MET A 293 -0.71 -19.73 -33.31
CA MET A 293 0.03 -18.89 -32.38
C MET A 293 0.32 -19.62 -31.06
N ARG A 294 -0.65 -20.34 -30.49
CA ARG A 294 -0.43 -21.17 -29.30
C ARG A 294 0.61 -22.26 -29.55
N GLN A 295 0.58 -22.91 -30.71
CA GLN A 295 1.57 -23.92 -31.08
C GLN A 295 2.97 -23.33 -31.25
N ILE A 296 3.08 -22.14 -31.86
CA ILE A 296 4.34 -21.41 -32.01
C ILE A 296 4.91 -21.04 -30.64
N LEU A 297 4.09 -20.50 -29.73
CA LEU A 297 4.51 -20.17 -28.37
C LEU A 297 4.96 -21.40 -27.59
N LEU A 298 4.19 -22.49 -27.64
CA LEU A 298 4.56 -23.75 -27.00
C LEU A 298 5.92 -24.26 -27.51
N ASN A 299 6.12 -24.22 -28.84
CA ASN A 299 7.38 -24.59 -29.45
C ASN A 299 8.52 -23.65 -29.02
N ALA A 300 8.31 -22.33 -28.99
CA ALA A 300 9.34 -21.38 -28.61
C ALA A 300 9.77 -21.53 -27.13
N LEU A 301 8.83 -21.85 -26.23
CA LEU A 301 9.07 -21.95 -24.79
C LEU A 301 9.81 -23.24 -24.41
N PHE A 302 9.43 -24.38 -25.00
CA PHE A 302 9.98 -25.69 -24.64
C PHE A 302 11.09 -26.18 -25.58
N ASN A 303 11.26 -25.60 -26.77
CA ASN A 303 12.32 -25.98 -27.69
C ASN A 303 13.56 -25.10 -27.52
N SER A 304 14.21 -25.22 -26.36
CA SER A 304 15.66 -25.04 -26.36
C SER A 304 16.22 -26.17 -27.25
N GLN A 305 16.99 -25.83 -28.29
CA GLN A 305 17.43 -26.71 -29.39
C GLN A 305 17.99 -28.10 -28.98
N ASN A 306 18.35 -28.30 -27.70
CA ASN A 306 18.88 -29.54 -27.16
C ASN A 306 17.81 -30.53 -26.64
N GLN A 307 16.64 -30.08 -26.18
CA GLN A 307 15.66 -30.96 -25.54
C GLN A 307 14.81 -31.75 -26.56
N GLN A 308 14.44 -31.13 -27.68
CA GLN A 308 13.75 -31.84 -28.77
C GLN A 308 14.64 -32.87 -29.45
N ALA A 309 15.91 -32.56 -29.72
CA ALA A 309 16.83 -33.54 -30.29
C ALA A 309 17.00 -34.76 -29.37
N ALA A 310 17.04 -34.54 -28.05
CA ALA A 310 17.07 -35.61 -27.05
C ALA A 310 15.74 -36.39 -26.96
N MET A 311 14.59 -35.72 -27.00
CA MET A 311 13.28 -36.37 -26.96
C MET A 311 12.93 -37.11 -28.25
N LEU A 312 13.21 -36.54 -29.42
CA LEU A 312 13.03 -37.19 -30.71
C LEU A 312 13.98 -38.39 -30.85
N SER A 313 15.24 -38.27 -30.44
CA SER A 313 16.15 -39.43 -30.42
C SER A 313 15.70 -40.50 -29.43
N ALA A 314 15.21 -40.12 -28.25
CA ALA A 314 14.65 -41.06 -27.28
C ALA A 314 13.37 -41.75 -27.79
N GLN A 315 12.46 -41.02 -28.45
CA GLN A 315 11.26 -41.58 -29.06
C GLN A 315 11.59 -42.49 -30.25
N THR A 316 12.55 -42.09 -31.09
CA THR A 316 13.02 -42.92 -32.22
C THR A 316 13.71 -44.19 -31.72
N GLN A 317 14.51 -44.10 -30.66
CA GLN A 317 15.13 -45.28 -30.01
C GLN A 317 14.08 -46.18 -29.34
N ALA A 318 13.06 -45.62 -28.68
CA ALA A 318 11.98 -46.40 -28.08
C ALA A 318 11.12 -47.10 -29.14
N GLN A 319 10.88 -46.47 -30.28
CA GLN A 319 10.19 -47.08 -31.43
C GLN A 319 11.04 -48.17 -32.09
N ALA A 320 12.35 -47.93 -32.27
CA ALA A 320 13.28 -48.93 -32.80
C ALA A 320 13.42 -50.14 -31.87
N ALA A 321 13.45 -49.94 -30.54
CA ALA A 321 13.49 -51.02 -29.56
C ALA A 321 12.21 -51.87 -29.56
N LYS A 322 11.03 -51.24 -29.74
CA LYS A 322 9.77 -51.97 -29.92
C LYS A 322 9.74 -52.77 -31.23
N ALA A 323 10.23 -52.19 -32.33
CA ALA A 323 10.29 -52.87 -33.62
C ALA A 323 11.26 -54.07 -33.63
N GLN A 324 12.33 -54.04 -32.82
CA GLN A 324 13.25 -55.17 -32.65
C GLN A 324 12.68 -56.30 -31.77
N GLN A 325 11.74 -55.99 -30.88
CA GLN A 325 11.05 -57.00 -30.05
C GLN A 325 9.93 -57.73 -30.80
N GLU A 326 9.42 -57.16 -31.90
CA GLU A 326 8.37 -57.75 -32.74
C GLU A 326 8.88 -58.56 -33.94
N GLN A 327 10.20 -58.72 -34.13
CA GLN A 327 10.75 -59.59 -35.19
C GLN A 327 10.65 -61.08 -34.78
N PRO A 328 9.97 -61.93 -35.57
CA PRO A 328 9.86 -63.36 -35.25
C PRO A 328 11.22 -64.06 -35.40
N GLN A 329 11.57 -64.90 -34.41
CA GLN A 329 12.80 -65.69 -34.42
C GLN A 329 12.84 -66.61 -35.66
N PRO A 330 13.99 -66.73 -36.36
CA PRO A 330 14.10 -67.64 -37.50
C PRO A 330 14.03 -69.09 -37.03
N GLU A 331 13.09 -69.85 -37.61
CA GLU A 331 12.92 -71.28 -37.36
C GLU A 331 14.23 -72.04 -37.63
N GLY A 332 14.67 -72.80 -36.63
CA GLY A 332 15.89 -73.59 -36.68
C GLY A 332 15.84 -74.65 -37.77
N VAL A 333 16.84 -74.64 -38.64
CA VAL A 333 17.13 -75.71 -39.59
C VAL A 333 17.54 -76.96 -38.82
N THR A 334 16.65 -77.96 -38.76
CA THR A 334 17.01 -79.34 -38.38
C THR A 334 17.72 -80.02 -39.55
N SER A 335 18.99 -80.38 -39.37
CA SER A 335 19.70 -81.33 -40.23
C SER A 335 20.31 -82.46 -39.39
N ALA A 336 20.03 -83.69 -39.87
CA ALA A 336 20.51 -85.02 -39.46
C ALA A 336 19.94 -85.62 -38.16
#